data_AF-A0A257JBT7-F1
#
_entry.id   AF-A0A257JBT7-F1
#
_cell.length_a   1.000
_cell.length_b   1.000
_cell.length_c   1.000
_cell.angle_alpha   90.00
_cell.angle_beta   90.00
_cell.angle_gamma   90.00
#
_symmetry.space_group_name_H-M   'P 1'
#
loop_
_entity.id
_entity.type
_entity.pdbx_description
1 polymer ?
#
loop_
_entity_poly.entity_id
_entity_poly.type
_entity_poly.pdbx_seq_one_letter_code
_entity_poly.pdbx_strand_id
1 'polypeptide(L)'
;MKHAVKHIHFVGIGGAGMSGIAEILHNLGYRVSGSDQSDSATARRLAELGIGVFIGHDAAHIAGAHAVVTSTAVKGDNPEVIAARARRIPVVPRAVMLAALLR
;
A
#
# COMPACT_ATOMS: atom_id res chain seq x y z
N MET A 1 10.01 19.52 -0.07
CA MET A 1 8.81 18.67 0.14
C MET A 1 8.91 17.27 -0.51
N LYS A 2 9.61 17.09 -1.64
CA LYS A 2 9.81 15.78 -2.32
C LYS A 2 10.67 14.74 -1.56
N HIS A 3 10.91 14.89 -0.25
CA HIS A 3 11.88 14.06 0.50
C HIS A 3 11.29 13.33 1.72
N ALA A 4 10.00 13.54 2.04
CA ALA A 4 9.39 13.00 3.26
C ALA A 4 8.71 11.64 3.07
N VAL A 5 8.14 11.35 1.89
CA VAL A 5 7.46 10.07 1.63
C VAL A 5 8.43 9.12 0.94
N LYS A 6 9.00 8.19 1.72
CA LYS A 6 9.87 7.13 1.20
C LYS A 6 9.26 5.74 1.23
N HIS A 7 8.21 5.56 2.03
CA HIS A 7 7.59 4.26 2.28
C HIS A 7 6.07 4.36 2.15
N ILE A 8 5.51 3.57 1.24
CA ILE A 8 4.09 3.56 0.92
C ILE A 8 3.56 2.15 1.18
N HIS A 9 2.50 2.05 1.99
CA HIS A 9 1.85 0.79 2.32
C HIS A 9 0.52 0.65 1.59
N PHE A 10 0.28 -0.47 0.92
CA PHE A 10 -0.96 -0.73 0.17
C PHE A 10 -1.86 -1.69 0.94
N VAL A 11 -3.11 -1.31 1.19
CA VAL A 11 -4.12 -2.22 1.76
C VAL A 11 -4.91 -2.86 0.62
N GLY A 12 -4.82 -4.19 0.48
CA GLY A 12 -5.33 -4.92 -0.67
C GLY A 12 -4.39 -4.85 -1.87
N ILE A 13 -3.09 -5.08 -1.65
CA ILE A 13 -2.03 -4.89 -2.66
C ILE A 13 -2.14 -5.85 -3.85
N GLY A 14 -2.72 -7.03 -3.67
CA GLY A 14 -2.95 -8.02 -4.72
C GLY A 14 -4.12 -7.68 -5.64
N GLY A 15 -4.94 -6.69 -5.29
CA GLY A 15 -6.12 -6.30 -6.06
C GLY A 15 -5.79 -5.72 -7.45
N ALA A 16 -6.73 -5.88 -8.39
CA ALA A 16 -6.63 -5.31 -9.73
C ALA A 16 -6.44 -3.78 -9.68
N GLY A 17 -5.37 -3.31 -10.31
CA GLY A 17 -4.98 -1.90 -10.33
C GLY A 17 -4.24 -1.41 -9.08
N MET A 18 -4.22 -2.16 -7.97
CA MET A 18 -3.34 -1.86 -6.82
C MET A 18 -1.93 -2.39 -7.08
N SER A 19 -1.84 -3.66 -7.51
CA SER A 19 -0.57 -4.35 -7.74
C SER A 19 0.33 -3.66 -8.75
N GLY A 20 -0.24 -3.19 -9.87
CA GLY A 20 0.51 -2.45 -10.89
C GLY A 20 1.06 -1.11 -10.37
N ILE A 21 0.29 -0.37 -9.57
CA ILE A 21 0.75 0.89 -8.97
C ILE A 21 1.87 0.62 -7.97
N ALA A 22 1.72 -0.41 -7.14
CA ALA A 22 2.73 -0.81 -6.16
C ALA A 22 4.06 -1.17 -6.83
N GLU A 23 4.02 -1.95 -7.91
CA GLU A 23 5.20 -2.33 -8.70
C GLU A 23 5.87 -1.11 -9.36
N ILE A 24 5.09 -0.20 -9.97
CA ILE A 24 5.64 1.02 -10.57
C ILE A 24 6.38 1.85 -9.50
N LEU A 25 5.76 2.06 -8.33
CA LEU A 25 6.40 2.82 -7.24
C LEU A 25 7.67 2.13 -6.72
N HIS A 26 7.66 0.80 -6.62
CA HIS A 26 8.85 0.04 -6.25
C HIS A 26 9.97 0.26 -7.26
N ASN A 27 9.68 0.16 -8.56
CA ASN A 27 10.65 0.38 -9.64
C ASN A 27 11.15 1.83 -9.71
N LEU A 28 10.36 2.80 -9.23
CA LEU A 28 10.78 4.20 -9.06
C LEU A 28 11.64 4.43 -7.81
N GLY A 29 11.97 3.39 -7.05
CA GLY A 29 12.86 3.44 -5.89
C GLY A 29 12.17 3.77 -4.56
N TYR A 30 10.83 3.78 -4.51
CA TYR A 30 10.13 3.88 -3.24
C TYR A 30 10.21 2.55 -2.48
N ARG A 31 10.29 2.62 -1.15
CA ARG A 31 9.99 1.46 -0.33
C ARG A 31 8.49 1.21 -0.43
N VAL A 32 8.12 0.01 -0.85
CA VAL A 32 6.71 -0.40 -0.96
C VAL A 32 6.50 -1.60 -0.04
N SER A 33 5.38 -1.58 0.67
CA SER A 33 4.83 -2.75 1.33
C SER A 33 3.33 -2.81 1.11
N GLY A 34 2.69 -3.90 1.50
CA GLY A 34 1.24 -3.97 1.53
C GLY A 34 0.71 -5.22 2.19
N SER A 35 -0.58 -5.20 2.46
CA SER A 35 -1.35 -6.32 2.99
C SER A 35 -2.37 -6.79 1.95
N ASP A 36 -2.75 -8.06 2.03
CA ASP A 36 -3.89 -8.60 1.29
C ASP A 36 -4.63 -9.64 2.11
N GLN A 37 -5.93 -9.83 1.85
CA GLN A 37 -6.73 -10.82 2.55
C GLN A 37 -6.30 -12.25 2.21
N SER A 38 -5.73 -12.46 1.03
CA SER A 38 -5.39 -13.79 0.51
C SER A 38 -3.99 -13.85 -0.08
N ASP A 39 -3.34 -15.01 0.07
CA ASP A 39 -2.08 -15.32 -0.60
C ASP A 39 -2.30 -15.67 -2.09
N SER A 40 -2.63 -14.65 -2.87
CA SER A 40 -2.87 -14.74 -4.31
C SER A 40 -1.57 -14.81 -5.12
N ALA A 41 -1.64 -15.32 -6.36
CA ALA A 41 -0.50 -15.32 -7.28
C ALA A 41 0.08 -13.91 -7.50
N THR A 42 -0.76 -12.88 -7.52
CA THR A 42 -0.33 -11.48 -7.62
C THR A 42 0.44 -11.02 -6.39
N ALA A 43 -0.02 -11.37 -5.19
CA ALA A 43 0.67 -11.06 -3.94
C ALA A 43 2.06 -11.74 -3.88
N ARG A 44 2.15 -13.02 -4.25
CA ARG A 44 3.44 -13.74 -4.31
C ARG A 44 4.41 -13.12 -5.31
N ARG A 45 3.94 -12.79 -6.52
CA ARG A 45 4.79 -12.14 -7.54
C ARG A 45 5.37 -10.81 -7.04
N LEU A 46 4.57 -10.00 -6.33
CA LEU A 46 5.09 -8.76 -5.74
C LEU A 46 6.13 -9.04 -4.65
N ALA A 47 5.91 -10.07 -3.83
CA ALA A 47 6.90 -10.49 -2.83
C ALA A 47 8.21 -10.97 -3.47
N GLU A 48 8.15 -11.71 -4.57
CA GLU A 48 9.32 -12.14 -5.36
C GLU A 48 10.11 -10.95 -5.95
N LEU A 49 9.44 -9.83 -6.24
CA LEU A 49 10.07 -8.57 -6.63
C LEU A 49 10.73 -7.83 -5.45
N GLY A 50 10.64 -8.35 -4.22
CA GLY A 50 11.22 -7.74 -3.02
C GLY A 50 10.30 -6.76 -2.31
N ILE A 51 9.01 -6.70 -2.66
CA ILE A 51 8.01 -5.91 -1.94
C ILE A 51 7.59 -6.65 -0.68
N GLY A 52 7.54 -5.96 0.46
CA GLY A 52 7.05 -6.56 1.71
C GLY A 52 5.54 -6.79 1.66
N VAL A 53 5.10 -8.03 1.51
CA VAL A 53 3.68 -8.40 1.45
C VAL A 53 3.26 -9.16 2.70
N PHE A 54 2.18 -8.72 3.34
CA PHE A 54 1.57 -9.37 4.51
C PHE A 54 0.24 -10.01 4.13
N ILE A 55 -0.06 -11.18 4.69
CA ILE A 55 -1.36 -11.84 4.52
C ILE A 55 -2.21 -11.60 5.77
N GLY A 56 -3.45 -11.19 5.55
CA GLY A 56 -4.32 -10.65 6.59
C GLY A 56 -4.05 -9.17 6.88
N HIS A 57 -4.95 -8.57 7.67
CA HIS A 57 -4.87 -7.15 8.01
C HIS A 57 -4.55 -6.95 9.49
N ASP A 58 -3.50 -6.20 9.78
CA ASP A 58 -3.05 -5.91 11.14
C ASP A 58 -2.47 -4.48 11.24
N ALA A 59 -2.81 -3.76 12.31
CA ALA A 59 -2.35 -2.41 12.56
C ALA A 59 -0.80 -2.27 12.59
N ALA A 60 -0.07 -3.35 12.87
CA ALA A 60 1.38 -3.39 12.85
C ALA A 60 1.97 -3.36 11.43
N HIS A 61 1.23 -3.79 10.40
CA HIS A 61 1.75 -3.85 9.02
C HIS A 61 2.12 -2.49 8.45
N ILE A 62 1.50 -1.41 8.93
CA ILE A 62 1.82 -0.03 8.50
C ILE A 62 3.06 0.56 9.20
N ALA A 63 3.85 -0.25 9.92
CA ALA A 63 5.04 0.22 10.62
C ALA A 63 6.01 0.95 9.68
N GLY A 64 6.33 2.21 10.03
CA GLY A 64 7.21 3.07 9.25
C GLY A 64 6.64 3.54 7.91
N ALA A 65 5.35 3.32 7.63
CA ALA A 65 4.70 3.85 6.43
C ALA A 65 4.53 5.37 6.55
N HIS A 66 4.83 6.08 5.47
CA HIS A 66 4.63 7.52 5.36
C HIS A 66 3.29 7.87 4.66
N ALA A 67 2.71 6.90 3.95
CA ALA A 67 1.39 6.97 3.35
C ALA A 67 0.78 5.57 3.27
N VAL A 68 -0.54 5.50 3.36
CA VAL A 68 -1.32 4.27 3.14
C VAL A 68 -2.20 4.46 1.91
N VAL A 69 -2.17 3.52 0.98
CA VAL A 69 -3.01 3.51 -0.23
C VAL A 69 -4.10 2.47 -0.08
N THR A 70 -5.35 2.86 -0.33
CA THR A 70 -6.51 1.96 -0.24
C THR A 70 -7.24 1.86 -1.58
N SER A 71 -7.80 0.67 -1.84
CA SER A 71 -8.82 0.50 -2.88
C SER A 71 -10.21 0.87 -2.34
N THR A 72 -11.21 0.88 -3.22
CA THR A 72 -12.62 1.07 -2.83
C THR A 72 -13.21 -0.12 -2.08
N ALA A 73 -12.56 -1.30 -2.15
CA ALA A 73 -12.99 -2.50 -1.43
C ALA A 73 -12.55 -2.48 0.05
N VAL A 74 -11.58 -1.62 0.41
CA VAL A 74 -11.11 -1.48 1.79
C VAL A 74 -12.12 -0.66 2.58
N LYS A 75 -12.74 -1.29 3.56
CA LYS A 75 -13.70 -0.66 4.46
C LYS A 75 -13.02 0.17 5.55
N GLY A 76 -13.76 1.12 6.12
CA GLY A 76 -13.24 2.02 7.16
C GLY A 76 -12.93 1.36 8.50
N ASP A 77 -13.42 0.14 8.72
CA ASP A 77 -13.15 -0.71 9.89
C ASP A 77 -11.84 -1.52 9.75
N ASN A 78 -11.14 -1.42 8.62
CA ASN A 78 -9.86 -2.09 8.44
C ASN A 78 -8.82 -1.58 9.47
N PRO A 79 -8.13 -2.49 10.20
CA PRO A 79 -7.25 -2.10 11.31
C PRO A 79 -6.06 -1.25 10.85
N GLU A 80 -5.55 -1.44 9.63
CA GLU A 80 -4.46 -0.64 9.06
C GLU A 80 -4.92 0.78 8.75
N VAL A 81 -6.14 0.95 8.23
CA VAL A 81 -6.72 2.26 7.95
C VAL A 81 -7.00 3.03 9.23
N ILE A 82 -7.55 2.36 10.25
CA ILE A 82 -7.78 2.94 11.58
C ILE A 82 -6.44 3.40 12.19
N ALA A 83 -5.44 2.52 12.18
CA ALA A 83 -4.11 2.81 12.73
C ALA A 83 -3.41 3.97 12.00
N ALA A 84 -3.53 4.01 10.66
CA ALA A 84 -2.97 5.09 9.86
C ALA A 84 -3.57 6.44 10.25
N ARG A 85 -4.90 6.51 10.36
CA ARG A 85 -5.62 7.72 10.80
C ARG A 85 -5.21 8.14 12.21
N ALA A 86 -5.15 7.20 13.15
CA ALA A 86 -4.74 7.47 14.53
C ALA A 86 -3.31 8.04 14.60
N ARG A 87 -2.40 7.56 13.74
CA ARG A 87 -1.01 8.03 13.63
C ARG A 87 -0.84 9.25 12.72
N ARG A 88 -1.92 9.81 12.19
CA ARG A 88 -1.93 10.91 11.20
C ARG A 88 -1.11 10.61 9.93
N ILE A 89 -1.00 9.33 9.58
CA ILE A 89 -0.45 8.88 8.31
C ILE A 89 -1.54 9.10 7.24
N PRO A 90 -1.25 9.80 6.13
CA PRO A 90 -2.26 10.07 5.11
C PRO A 90 -2.75 8.77 4.46
N VAL A 91 -4.07 8.63 4.38
CA VAL A 91 -4.75 7.55 3.66
C VAL A 91 -5.19 8.09 2.30
N VAL A 92 -4.62 7.55 1.24
CA VAL A 92 -4.76 8.05 -0.14
C VAL A 92 -5.55 7.03 -0.97
N PRO A 93 -6.64 7.44 -1.64
CA PRO A 93 -7.35 6.54 -2.54
C PRO A 93 -6.49 6.15 -3.74
N ARG A 94 -6.62 4.91 -4.22
CA ARG A 94 -5.92 4.40 -5.42
C ARG A 94 -5.93 5.37 -6.60
N ALA A 95 -7.09 5.98 -6.90
CA ALA A 95 -7.23 6.91 -8.03
C ALA A 95 -6.33 8.14 -7.89
N VAL A 96 -6.16 8.65 -6.68
CA VAL A 96 -5.27 9.79 -6.39
C VAL A 96 -3.80 9.38 -6.55
N MET A 97 -3.44 8.17 -6.10
CA MET A 97 -2.08 7.65 -6.28
C MET A 97 -1.74 7.45 -7.76
N LEU A 98 -2.69 6.93 -8.55
CA LEU A 98 -2.51 6.81 -10.00
C LEU A 98 -2.32 8.18 -10.66
N ALA A 99 -3.12 9.18 -10.29
CA ALA A 99 -2.97 10.54 -10.81
C ALA A 99 -1.61 11.16 -10.45
N ALA A 100 -1.03 10.81 -9.29
CA ALA A 100 0.29 11.29 -8.87
C ALA A 100 1.43 10.71 -9.72
N LEU A 101 1.28 9.51 -10.30
CA LEU A 101 2.26 8.88 -11.19
C LEU A 101 2.31 9.51 -12.59
N LEU A 102 1.27 10.21 -13.00
CA LEU A 102 1.17 10.85 -14.32
C LEU A 102 1.80 12.26 -14.38
N ARG A 103 2.52 12.66 -13.32
CA ARG A 103 3.13 14.00 -13.17
C ARG A 103 4.64 13.89 -13.08
#